data_AF-A0A0F8YMH3-F1
#
_entry.id   AF-A0A0F8YMH3-F1
#
_cell.length_a   1.000
_cell.length_b   1.000
_cell.length_c   1.000
_cell.angle_alpha   90.00
_cell.angle_beta   90.00
_cell.angle_gamma   90.00
#
_symmetry.space_group_name_H-M   'P 1'
#
loop_
_entity.id
_entity.type
_entity.pdbx_description
1 polymer ?
#
loop_
_entity_poly.entity_id
_entity_poly.type
_entity_poly.pdbx_seq_one_letter_code
_entity_poly.pdbx_strand_id
1 'polypeptide(L)'
;MASTIGDCDDTSSIRRAIMESFWPEELVRRLAGIPDDMPLYHSDNLEPAPEYVPSGKPPGWGCNGYGEQNSNWRGDKATVLSGRDRARRMYPVPKPCTMCGEKGERHHKDGNTLNNEPINIDWLCRRHHMMADGRSKARNPLTGRPIKTHCPHGHPYDSLNTYYRRDNLGRGCRACRIEAVKMSRERRKGRRGA
;
A
#
# COMPACT_ATOMS: atom_id res chain seq x y z
N MET A 1 -14.48 -35.92 29.87
CA MET A 1 -13.68 -36.52 28.78
C MET A 1 -13.43 -35.43 27.76
N ALA A 2 -12.25 -34.80 27.83
CA ALA A 2 -11.87 -33.67 27.00
C ALA A 2 -10.97 -34.18 25.87
N SER A 3 -11.42 -34.04 24.61
CA SER A 3 -10.60 -34.31 23.43
C SER A 3 -9.84 -33.05 23.04
N THR A 4 -8.52 -33.13 23.07
CA THR A 4 -7.60 -32.15 22.52
C THR A 4 -7.56 -32.28 21.00
N ILE A 5 -7.86 -31.18 20.30
CA ILE A 5 -7.69 -31.04 18.85
C ILE A 5 -6.19 -30.84 18.60
N GLY A 6 -5.61 -31.73 17.78
CA GLY A 6 -4.21 -31.68 17.39
C GLY A 6 -3.96 -30.64 16.32
N ASP A 7 -2.89 -29.87 16.52
CA ASP A 7 -2.36 -28.89 15.57
C ASP A 7 -1.75 -29.59 14.35
N CYS A 8 -2.25 -29.25 13.17
CA CYS A 8 -1.71 -29.65 11.89
C CYS A 8 -1.27 -28.40 11.14
N ASP A 9 0.00 -28.01 11.27
CA ASP A 9 0.72 -27.17 10.29
C ASP A 9 2.19 -26.98 10.71
N ASP A 10 3.03 -28.00 10.51
CA ASP A 10 4.48 -27.81 10.44
C ASP A 10 5.05 -28.51 9.20
N THR A 11 4.80 -27.89 8.04
CA THR A 11 5.49 -28.26 6.79
C THR A 11 6.82 -27.51 6.62
N SER A 12 7.18 -26.67 7.58
CA SER A 12 8.43 -25.89 7.59
C SER A 12 9.66 -26.71 7.97
N SER A 13 9.51 -27.77 8.75
CA SER A 13 10.63 -28.62 9.20
C SER A 13 11.17 -29.56 8.12
N ILE A 14 10.35 -30.01 7.16
CA ILE A 14 10.79 -30.94 6.09
C ILE A 14 11.57 -30.23 4.97
N ARG A 15 11.26 -28.96 4.66
CA ARG A 15 11.98 -28.23 3.59
C ARG A 15 13.40 -27.80 3.97
N ARG A 16 13.72 -27.74 5.26
CA ARG A 16 15.08 -27.39 5.72
C ARG A 16 16.04 -28.59 5.70
N ALA A 17 15.53 -29.81 5.89
CA ALA A 17 16.36 -31.02 5.93
C ALA A 17 16.88 -31.49 4.55
N ILE A 18 16.27 -31.08 3.43
CA ILE A 18 16.65 -31.57 2.09
C ILE A 18 17.69 -30.67 1.39
N MET A 19 17.82 -29.39 1.76
CA MET A 19 18.78 -28.49 1.11
C MET A 19 20.19 -28.49 1.73
N GLU A 20 20.35 -29.01 2.95
CA GLU A 20 21.66 -29.09 3.63
C GLU A 20 22.40 -30.41 3.38
N SER A 21 21.82 -31.29 2.54
CA SER A 21 22.45 -32.57 2.18
C SER A 21 23.39 -32.41 0.99
N PHE A 22 24.68 -32.26 1.32
CA PHE A 22 25.80 -32.87 0.61
C PHE A 22 26.09 -32.38 -0.82
N TRP A 23 26.40 -31.09 -0.97
CA TRP A 23 27.39 -30.71 -2.00
C TRP A 23 28.70 -30.43 -1.24
N PRO A 24 29.71 -31.32 -1.33
CA PRO A 24 31.03 -31.05 -0.77
C PRO A 24 31.53 -29.71 -1.32
N GLU A 25 32.10 -28.86 -0.46
CA GLU A 25 32.55 -27.51 -0.83
C GLU A 25 33.44 -27.49 -2.09
N GLU A 26 34.25 -28.53 -2.28
CA GLU A 26 35.08 -28.72 -3.47
C GLU A 26 34.27 -28.80 -4.77
N LEU A 27 33.09 -29.43 -4.76
CA LEU A 27 32.25 -29.58 -5.96
C LEU A 27 31.61 -28.24 -6.36
N VAL A 28 31.22 -27.43 -5.37
CA VAL A 28 30.68 -26.07 -5.59
C VAL A 28 31.77 -25.18 -6.17
N ARG A 29 32.99 -25.22 -5.63
CA ARG A 29 34.15 -24.47 -6.14
C ARG A 29 34.50 -24.83 -7.58
N ARG A 30 34.53 -26.13 -7.88
CA ARG A 30 34.89 -26.64 -9.22
C ARG A 30 33.86 -26.26 -10.28
N LEU A 31 32.56 -26.27 -9.95
CA LEU A 31 31.50 -25.83 -10.87
C LEU A 31 31.47 -24.31 -11.06
N ALA A 32 31.82 -23.55 -10.01
CA ALA A 32 31.91 -22.09 -10.09
C ALA A 32 33.21 -21.60 -10.77
N GLY A 33 34.15 -22.50 -11.10
CA GLY A 33 35.43 -22.15 -11.72
C GLY A 33 36.35 -21.34 -10.80
N ILE A 34 36.18 -21.48 -9.48
CA ILE A 34 37.00 -20.79 -8.48
C ILE A 34 38.29 -21.59 -8.31
N PRO A 35 39.48 -21.00 -8.52
CA PRO A 35 40.75 -21.71 -8.36
C PRO A 35 41.01 -22.06 -6.89
N ASP A 36 41.65 -23.21 -6.65
CA ASP A 36 41.82 -23.80 -5.31
C ASP A 36 42.72 -22.97 -4.38
N ASP A 37 43.51 -22.07 -4.94
CA ASP A 37 44.39 -21.16 -4.22
C ASP A 37 43.72 -19.84 -3.78
N MET A 38 42.43 -19.64 -4.10
CA MET A 38 41.72 -18.43 -3.68
C MET A 38 41.40 -18.50 -2.18
N PRO A 39 42.02 -17.65 -1.33
CA PRO A 39 41.78 -17.65 0.10
C PRO A 39 40.31 -17.35 0.38
N LEU A 40 39.66 -18.18 1.22
CA LEU A 40 38.32 -17.90 1.70
C LEU A 40 38.38 -16.61 2.51
N TYR A 41 37.71 -15.58 1.99
CA TYR A 41 37.59 -14.30 2.68
C TYR A 41 36.75 -14.53 3.94
N HIS A 42 37.40 -14.74 5.08
CA HIS A 42 36.74 -14.88 6.37
C HIS A 42 35.94 -13.60 6.65
N SER A 43 34.63 -13.74 6.86
CA SER A 43 33.69 -12.64 7.15
C SER A 43 34.09 -11.80 8.34
N ASP A 44 34.94 -12.34 9.22
CA ASP A 44 35.34 -11.72 10.49
C ASP A 44 36.36 -10.58 10.30
N ASN A 45 36.90 -10.41 9.08
CA ASN A 45 37.77 -9.29 8.72
C ASN A 45 37.11 -8.25 7.80
N LEU A 46 35.80 -8.39 7.51
CA LEU A 46 35.07 -7.30 6.89
C LEU A 46 34.87 -6.23 7.96
N GLU A 47 35.75 -5.23 7.95
CA GLU A 47 35.47 -3.99 8.66
C GLU A 47 34.03 -3.58 8.36
N PRO A 48 33.23 -3.21 9.37
CA PRO A 48 31.85 -2.83 9.15
C PRO A 48 31.84 -1.78 8.05
N ALA A 49 31.06 -2.04 6.98
CA ALA A 49 30.99 -1.15 5.84
C ALA A 49 30.86 0.27 6.40
N PRO A 50 31.77 1.20 6.03
CA PRO A 50 31.83 2.50 6.64
C PRO A 50 30.42 3.06 6.61
N GLU A 51 29.93 3.47 7.80
CA GLU A 51 28.62 4.07 7.93
C GLU A 51 28.50 5.07 6.78
N TYR A 52 27.56 4.84 5.86
CA TYR A 52 27.42 5.70 4.69
C TYR A 52 27.02 7.07 5.19
N VAL A 53 28.00 7.91 5.49
CA VAL A 53 27.82 9.31 5.81
C VAL A 53 27.60 9.97 4.45
N PRO A 54 26.40 10.49 4.13
CA PRO A 54 26.17 11.19 2.87
C PRO A 54 26.81 12.59 2.96
N SER A 55 28.13 12.65 3.11
CA SER A 55 28.89 13.89 3.24
C SER A 55 29.94 13.95 2.14
N GLY A 56 29.49 14.21 0.93
CA GLY A 56 30.37 14.49 -0.20
C GLY A 56 29.59 14.65 -1.48
N LYS A 57 29.44 15.90 -1.93
CA LYS A 57 28.91 16.18 -3.28
C LYS A 57 29.70 15.39 -4.33
N PRO A 58 29.04 14.78 -5.32
CA PRO A 58 29.77 14.33 -6.50
C PRO A 58 30.44 15.56 -7.17
N PRO A 59 31.72 15.47 -7.55
CA PRO A 59 32.41 16.55 -8.25
C PRO A 59 31.71 16.83 -9.59
N GLY A 60 31.33 18.10 -9.81
CA GLY A 60 30.66 18.56 -11.04
C GLY A 60 29.31 19.26 -10.85
N TRP A 61 28.75 19.29 -9.63
CA TRP A 61 27.53 20.06 -9.34
C TRP A 61 27.91 21.49 -8.97
N GLY A 62 27.83 22.39 -9.95
CA GLY A 62 28.05 23.83 -9.79
C GLY A 62 27.28 24.42 -8.59
N CYS A 63 27.83 25.50 -8.05
CA CYS A 63 27.41 26.25 -6.87
C CYS A 63 26.02 26.92 -6.94
N ASN A 64 25.00 26.22 -7.45
CA ASN A 64 23.63 26.60 -7.16
C ASN A 64 23.46 26.44 -5.65
N GLY A 65 23.33 27.55 -4.93
CA GLY A 65 23.20 27.56 -3.47
C GLY A 65 22.20 26.53 -3.00
N TYR A 66 22.45 25.92 -1.84
CA TYR A 66 21.43 25.15 -1.15
C TYR A 66 20.58 26.06 -0.30
N GLY A 67 19.39 25.61 0.07
CA GLY A 67 18.56 26.43 0.93
C GLY A 67 18.15 27.72 0.23
N GLU A 68 17.99 28.75 1.04
CA GLU A 68 17.65 30.12 0.65
C GLU A 68 18.68 30.77 -0.28
N GLN A 69 19.90 30.24 -0.36
CA GLN A 69 20.94 30.74 -1.26
C GLN A 69 20.70 30.34 -2.73
N ASN A 70 19.80 29.38 -3.00
CA ASN A 70 19.39 29.09 -4.36
C ASN A 70 18.46 30.18 -4.87
N SER A 71 18.75 30.82 -6.00
CA SER A 71 17.81 31.74 -6.64
C SER A 71 16.47 31.08 -7.01
N ASN A 72 16.46 29.75 -7.18
CA ASN A 72 15.25 28.96 -7.41
C ASN A 72 14.58 28.48 -6.11
N TRP A 73 15.12 28.79 -4.92
CA TRP A 73 14.49 28.46 -3.65
C TRP A 73 13.24 29.30 -3.47
N ARG A 74 12.09 28.64 -3.44
CA ARG A 74 10.80 29.30 -3.23
C ARG A 74 10.34 29.29 -1.77
N GLY A 75 11.13 28.74 -0.85
CA GLY A 75 10.75 28.57 0.55
C GLY A 75 9.37 27.94 0.69
N ASP A 76 8.50 28.59 1.44
CA ASP A 76 7.10 28.18 1.66
C ASP A 76 6.22 28.33 0.41
N LYS A 77 6.67 29.08 -0.61
CA LYS A 77 5.99 29.20 -1.91
C LYS A 77 6.31 28.03 -2.86
N ALA A 78 6.98 26.99 -2.37
CA ALA A 78 7.25 25.79 -3.15
C ALA A 78 5.95 25.01 -3.44
N THR A 79 5.80 24.51 -4.66
CA THR A 79 4.61 23.75 -5.07
C THR A 79 4.66 22.31 -4.58
N VAL A 80 3.50 21.67 -4.44
CA VAL A 80 3.38 20.24 -4.09
C VAL A 80 4.22 19.34 -5.02
N LEU A 81 4.23 19.65 -6.31
CA LEU A 81 5.03 18.91 -7.30
C LEU A 81 6.53 19.05 -7.02
N SER A 82 7.01 20.26 -6.70
CA SER A 82 8.41 20.50 -6.35
C SER A 82 8.81 19.78 -5.05
N GLY A 83 7.91 19.70 -4.07
CA GLY A 83 8.09 18.92 -2.84
C GLY A 83 8.32 17.44 -3.14
N ARG A 84 7.42 16.84 -3.94
CA ARG A 84 7.54 15.43 -4.37
C ARG A 84 8.82 15.18 -5.16
N ASP A 85 9.20 16.09 -6.05
CA ASP A 85 10.42 15.92 -6.86
C ASP A 85 11.69 16.03 -6.01
N ARG A 86 11.70 16.92 -5.00
CA ARG A 86 12.78 16.96 -3.99
C ARG A 86 12.90 15.64 -3.24
N ALA A 87 11.78 15.06 -2.78
CA ALA A 87 11.77 13.73 -2.17
C ALA A 87 12.34 12.65 -3.10
N ARG A 88 12.04 12.72 -4.40
CA ARG A 88 12.56 11.75 -5.39
C ARG A 88 14.07 11.80 -5.53
N ARG A 89 14.66 13.00 -5.46
CA ARG A 89 16.12 13.19 -5.54
C ARG A 89 16.82 12.82 -4.25
N MET A 90 16.25 13.14 -3.08
CA MET A 90 16.82 12.78 -1.77
C MET A 90 16.79 11.27 -1.51
N TYR A 91 15.75 10.59 -1.98
CA TYR A 91 15.55 9.15 -1.78
C TYR A 91 15.44 8.45 -3.14
N PRO A 92 16.54 8.32 -3.91
CA PRO A 92 16.49 7.91 -5.31
C PRO A 92 16.10 6.44 -5.48
N VAL A 93 16.58 5.57 -4.59
CA VAL A 93 16.33 4.12 -4.65
C VAL A 93 15.00 3.82 -3.95
N PRO A 94 14.01 3.24 -4.66
CA PRO A 94 12.76 2.82 -4.04
C PRO A 94 12.97 1.70 -3.03
N LYS A 95 12.43 1.84 -1.82
CA LYS A 95 12.40 0.75 -0.83
C LYS A 95 11.12 -0.08 -0.97
N PRO A 96 11.13 -1.34 -0.51
CA PRO A 96 9.90 -2.13 -0.41
C PRO A 96 8.90 -1.49 0.55
N CYS A 97 7.64 -1.85 0.38
CA CYS A 97 6.53 -1.36 1.16
C CYS A 97 6.65 -1.85 2.60
N THR A 98 6.58 -0.93 3.56
CA THR A 98 6.67 -1.24 4.99
C THR A 98 5.55 -2.16 5.48
N MET A 99 4.41 -2.19 4.79
CA MET A 99 3.25 -2.99 5.17
C MET A 99 3.20 -4.39 4.52
N CYS A 100 3.78 -4.58 3.33
CA CYS A 100 3.64 -5.85 2.59
C CYS A 100 4.85 -6.29 1.77
N GLY A 101 5.98 -5.58 1.81
CA GLY A 101 7.20 -5.97 1.10
C GLY A 101 7.22 -5.68 -0.42
N GLU A 102 6.06 -5.45 -1.04
CA GLU A 102 5.93 -5.08 -2.46
C GLU A 102 6.65 -3.76 -2.81
N LYS A 103 6.88 -3.46 -4.08
CA LYS A 103 7.51 -2.19 -4.50
C LYS A 103 6.79 -0.96 -3.91
N GLY A 104 7.51 -0.17 -3.11
CA GLY A 104 6.98 1.01 -2.42
C GLY A 104 7.17 2.32 -3.20
N GLU A 105 6.25 3.25 -2.98
CA GLU A 105 6.34 4.65 -3.37
C GLU A 105 6.48 5.53 -2.11
N ARG A 106 7.16 6.67 -2.23
CA ARG A 106 7.36 7.65 -1.14
C ARG A 106 6.00 8.23 -0.73
N HIS A 107 5.67 8.09 0.55
CA HIS A 107 4.46 8.61 1.17
C HIS A 107 4.83 9.61 2.26
N HIS A 108 4.33 10.83 2.16
CA HIS A 108 4.50 11.87 3.19
C HIS A 108 3.43 11.67 4.28
N LYS A 109 3.84 11.20 5.47
CA LYS A 109 2.92 10.83 6.57
C LYS A 109 2.06 12.00 7.05
N ASP A 110 2.63 13.20 7.11
CA ASP A 110 1.95 14.43 7.51
C ASP A 110 1.12 15.09 6.37
N GLY A 111 1.14 14.53 5.16
CA GLY A 111 0.52 15.11 3.97
C GLY A 111 1.23 16.34 3.40
N ASN A 112 2.27 16.86 4.07
CA ASN A 112 3.06 18.00 3.64
C ASN A 112 4.24 17.54 2.77
N THR A 113 4.08 17.68 1.45
CA THR A 113 5.13 17.30 0.49
C THR A 113 6.43 18.12 0.56
N LEU A 114 6.45 19.22 1.33
CA LEU A 114 7.67 20.00 1.53
C LEU A 114 8.53 19.45 2.68
N ASN A 115 7.93 18.73 3.64
CA ASN A 115 8.63 18.07 4.74
C ASN A 115 9.23 16.74 4.26
N ASN A 116 10.52 16.76 3.90
CA ASN A 116 11.24 15.60 3.37
C ASN A 116 12.14 14.93 4.40
N GLU A 117 11.92 15.17 5.70
CA GLU A 117 12.66 14.47 6.74
C GLU A 117 12.44 12.95 6.64
N PRO A 118 13.48 12.12 6.86
CA PRO A 118 13.37 10.66 6.71
C PRO A 118 12.23 10.05 7.53
N ILE A 119 11.93 10.61 8.70
CA ILE A 119 10.85 10.15 9.58
C ILE A 119 9.45 10.39 8.98
N ASN A 120 9.29 11.44 8.17
CA ASN A 120 8.05 11.79 7.49
C ASN A 120 7.84 11.04 6.16
N ILE A 121 8.87 10.37 5.63
CA ILE A 121 8.80 9.59 4.40
C ILE A 121 8.63 8.11 4.74
N ASP A 122 7.45 7.57 4.45
CA ASP A 122 7.21 6.14 4.42
C ASP A 122 7.33 5.57 3.01
N TRP A 123 7.48 4.26 2.90
CA TRP A 123 7.45 3.53 1.64
C TRP A 123 6.20 2.66 1.60
N LEU A 124 5.20 3.09 0.84
CA LEU A 124 3.93 2.38 0.72
C LEU A 124 3.69 1.97 -0.73
N CYS A 125 3.31 0.72 -0.98
CA CYS A 125 2.84 0.32 -2.30
C CYS A 125 1.55 1.09 -2.63
N ARG A 126 1.18 1.16 -3.92
CA ARG A 126 0.00 1.92 -4.37
C ARG A 126 -1.26 1.62 -3.55
N ARG A 127 -1.50 0.35 -3.19
CA ARG A 127 -2.65 -0.07 -2.36
C ARG A 127 -2.59 0.56 -0.96
N HIS A 128 -1.49 0.40 -0.24
CA HIS A 128 -1.33 0.96 1.10
C HIS A 128 -1.26 2.48 1.09
N HIS A 129 -0.73 3.08 0.03
CA HIS A 129 -0.76 4.53 -0.16
C HIS A 129 -2.20 5.05 -0.28
N MET A 130 -3.09 4.36 -1.01
CA MET A 130 -4.50 4.77 -1.06
C MET A 130 -5.22 4.57 0.27
N MET A 131 -4.81 3.58 1.08
CA MET A 131 -5.34 3.34 2.42
C MET A 131 -4.94 4.43 3.41
N ALA A 132 -3.65 4.77 3.46
CA ALA A 132 -3.12 5.80 4.34
C ALA A 132 -3.74 7.18 4.04
N ASP A 133 -3.91 7.53 2.76
CA ASP A 133 -4.55 8.80 2.38
C ASP A 133 -6.08 8.83 2.57
N GLY A 134 -6.71 7.73 2.99
CA GLY A 134 -8.17 7.60 3.04
C GLY A 134 -8.88 7.63 1.67
N ARG A 135 -8.12 7.59 0.57
CA ARG A 135 -8.67 7.54 -0.81
C ARG A 135 -9.25 6.18 -1.13
N SER A 136 -8.83 5.12 -0.44
CA SER A 136 -9.57 3.86 -0.39
C SER A 136 -10.79 4.01 0.52
N LYS A 137 -11.78 4.81 0.10
CA LYS A 137 -13.14 4.59 0.60
C LYS A 137 -13.47 3.12 0.41
N ALA A 138 -14.33 2.57 1.26
CA ALA A 138 -14.79 1.19 1.11
C ALA A 138 -15.40 1.00 -0.29
N ARG A 139 -14.58 0.58 -1.24
CA ARG A 139 -14.99 0.13 -2.57
C ARG A 139 -15.40 -1.30 -2.36
N ASN A 140 -16.53 -1.68 -2.92
CA ASN A 140 -16.96 -3.06 -2.91
C ASN A 140 -15.86 -3.90 -3.58
N PRO A 141 -15.27 -4.89 -2.89
CA PRO A 141 -14.14 -5.65 -3.42
C PRO A 141 -14.49 -6.43 -4.69
N LEU A 142 -15.76 -6.81 -4.87
CA LEU A 142 -16.24 -7.57 -6.03
C LEU A 142 -16.41 -6.69 -7.28
N THR A 143 -16.82 -5.43 -7.11
CA THR A 143 -17.21 -4.57 -8.24
C THR A 143 -16.31 -3.34 -8.42
N GLY A 144 -15.45 -3.04 -7.45
CA GLY A 144 -14.68 -1.81 -7.38
C GLY A 144 -15.53 -0.54 -7.28
N ARG A 145 -16.86 -0.64 -7.12
CA ARG A 145 -17.74 0.53 -7.00
C ARG A 145 -17.75 1.02 -5.55
N PRO A 146 -17.87 2.34 -5.28
CA PRO A 146 -18.08 2.84 -3.92
C PRO A 146 -19.26 2.14 -3.25
N ILE A 147 -19.10 1.68 -2.01
CA ILE A 147 -20.23 1.13 -1.24
C ILE A 147 -21.22 2.26 -1.00
N LYS A 148 -22.40 2.15 -1.61
CA LYS A 148 -23.48 3.10 -1.39
C LYS A 148 -23.98 2.89 0.05
N THR A 149 -24.10 3.95 0.84
CA THR A 149 -24.70 3.90 2.18
C THR A 149 -26.17 4.32 2.17
N HIS A 150 -26.58 5.07 1.15
CA HIS A 150 -27.95 5.58 1.00
C HIS A 150 -28.50 5.28 -0.40
N CYS A 151 -29.82 5.18 -0.50
CA CYS A 151 -30.52 5.09 -1.79
C CYS A 151 -30.55 6.45 -2.50
N PRO A 152 -30.99 6.53 -3.77
CA PRO A 152 -31.06 7.80 -4.51
C PRO A 152 -31.95 8.87 -3.86
N HIS A 153 -32.91 8.46 -3.01
CA HIS A 153 -33.78 9.36 -2.26
C HIS A 153 -33.25 9.70 -0.85
N GLY A 154 -32.03 9.29 -0.51
CA GLY A 154 -31.41 9.61 0.78
C GLY A 154 -31.73 8.66 1.93
N HIS A 155 -32.59 7.64 1.76
CA HIS A 155 -32.82 6.65 2.82
C HIS A 155 -31.60 5.73 3.04
N PRO A 156 -31.24 5.41 4.30
CA PRO A 156 -30.09 4.55 4.61
C PRO A 156 -30.31 3.10 4.16
N TYR A 157 -29.24 2.43 3.72
CA TYR A 157 -29.24 0.99 3.47
C TYR A 157 -28.82 0.22 4.72
N ASP A 158 -29.76 0.02 5.66
CA ASP A 158 -29.62 -0.85 6.83
C ASP A 158 -30.37 -2.19 6.65
N SER A 159 -30.34 -3.08 7.64
CA SER A 159 -31.02 -4.39 7.58
C SER A 159 -32.55 -4.29 7.52
N LEU A 160 -33.14 -3.21 8.04
CA LEU A 160 -34.58 -2.98 8.10
C LEU A 160 -35.11 -2.34 6.81
N ASN A 161 -34.34 -1.46 6.19
CA ASN A 161 -34.73 -0.66 5.03
C ASN A 161 -34.18 -1.22 3.71
N THR A 162 -33.30 -2.23 3.76
CA THR A 162 -32.83 -2.93 2.57
C THR A 162 -33.70 -4.15 2.27
N TYR A 163 -33.96 -4.39 0.99
CA TYR A 163 -34.47 -5.68 0.51
C TYR A 163 -33.71 -6.10 -0.75
N TYR A 164 -33.58 -7.40 -0.98
CA TYR A 164 -32.98 -7.94 -2.19
C TYR A 164 -34.06 -8.25 -3.22
N ARG A 165 -33.86 -7.82 -4.46
CA ARG A 165 -34.81 -8.04 -5.56
C ARG A 165 -34.75 -9.51 -5.99
N ARG A 166 -35.88 -10.07 -6.44
CA ARG A 166 -36.01 -11.49 -6.86
C ARG A 166 -35.15 -11.84 -8.08
N ASP A 167 -34.82 -10.84 -8.89
CA ASP A 167 -33.94 -10.95 -10.06
C ASP A 167 -32.45 -11.05 -9.69
N ASN A 168 -32.10 -10.94 -8.40
CA ASN A 168 -30.72 -10.88 -7.90
C ASN A 168 -29.86 -9.75 -8.51
N LEU A 169 -30.48 -8.79 -9.22
CA LEU A 169 -29.77 -7.68 -9.88
C LEU A 169 -29.41 -6.54 -8.91
N GLY A 170 -29.75 -6.67 -7.64
CA GLY A 170 -29.29 -5.76 -6.59
C GLY A 170 -30.27 -5.62 -5.44
N ARG A 171 -30.04 -4.57 -4.66
CA ARG A 171 -30.86 -4.21 -3.50
C ARG A 171 -31.78 -3.03 -3.82
N GLY A 172 -32.97 -3.05 -3.25
CA GLY A 172 -33.92 -1.94 -3.23
C GLY A 172 -34.08 -1.34 -1.84
N CYS A 173 -34.67 -0.14 -1.78
CA CYS A 173 -35.00 0.57 -0.55
C CYS A 173 -36.49 0.35 -0.18
N ARG A 174 -36.77 -0.13 1.02
CA ARG A 174 -38.14 -0.40 1.49
C ARG A 174 -38.94 0.88 1.69
N ALA A 175 -38.34 1.95 2.23
CA ALA A 175 -38.96 3.26 2.35
C ALA A 175 -39.46 3.79 0.99
N CYS A 176 -38.58 3.78 -0.03
CA CYS A 176 -38.98 4.17 -1.39
C CYS A 176 -40.13 3.31 -1.93
N ARG A 177 -40.15 2.01 -1.62
CA ARG A 177 -41.25 1.11 -2.04
C ARG A 177 -42.56 1.50 -1.36
N ILE A 178 -42.54 1.83 -0.07
CA ILE A 178 -43.72 2.25 0.69
C ILE A 178 -44.28 3.56 0.12
N GLU A 179 -43.41 4.55 -0.14
CA GLU A 179 -43.78 5.83 -0.76
C GLU A 179 -44.40 5.63 -2.14
N ALA A 180 -43.80 4.79 -2.99
CA ALA A 180 -44.32 4.49 -4.32
C ALA A 180 -45.72 3.83 -4.26
N VAL A 181 -45.94 2.91 -3.31
CA VAL A 181 -47.25 2.29 -3.09
C VAL A 181 -48.27 3.32 -2.60
N LYS A 182 -47.87 4.21 -1.67
CA LYS A 182 -48.72 5.30 -1.18
C LYS A 182 -49.18 6.20 -2.33
N MET A 183 -48.24 6.70 -3.14
CA MET A 183 -48.54 7.53 -4.32
C MET A 183 -49.45 6.81 -5.33
N SER A 184 -49.24 5.51 -5.57
CA SER A 184 -50.08 4.72 -6.47
C SER A 184 -51.53 4.61 -5.98
N ARG A 185 -51.73 4.42 -4.67
CA ARG A 185 -53.06 4.37 -4.04
C ARG A 185 -53.78 5.71 -4.15
N GLU A 186 -53.09 6.82 -3.89
CA GLU A 186 -53.64 8.17 -4.03
C GLU A 186 -54.10 8.44 -5.47
N ARG A 187 -53.28 8.09 -6.48
CA ARG A 187 -53.66 8.19 -7.90
C ARG A 187 -54.90 7.37 -8.27
N ARG A 188 -55.04 6.17 -7.71
CA ARG A 188 -56.23 5.31 -7.96
C ARG A 188 -57.48 5.86 -7.28
N LYS A 189 -57.36 6.45 -6.09
CA LYS A 189 -58.47 7.08 -5.38
C LYS A 189 -59.04 8.25 -6.21
N GLY A 190 -58.18 9.08 -6.78
CA GLY A 190 -58.59 10.18 -7.66
C GLY A 190 -59.35 9.71 -8.90
N ARG A 191 -58.95 8.60 -9.52
CA ARG A 191 -59.60 8.05 -10.74
C ARG A 191 -60.98 7.41 -10.51
N ARG A 192 -61.33 7.07 -9.26
CA ARG A 192 -62.63 6.44 -8.94
C ARG A 192 -63.68 7.44 -8.46
N GLY A 193 -63.27 8.65 -8.10
CA GLY A 193 -64.15 9.71 -7.62
C GLY A 193 -64.45 10.81 -8.64
N ALA A 194 -63.94 10.66 -9.87
CA ALA A 194 -64.27 11.50 -11.03
C ALA A 194 -65.12 10.66 -11.98
#